data_AF-X1QHN9-F1
#
_entry.id   AF-X1QHN9-F1
#
_cell.length_a   1.000
_cell.length_b   1.000
_cell.length_c   1.000
_cell.angle_alpha   90.00
_cell.angle_beta   90.00
_cell.angle_gamma   90.00
#
_symmetry.space_group_name_H-M   'P 1'
#
loop_
_entity.id
_entity.type
_entity.pdbx_description
1 polymer ?
#
loop_
_entity_poly.entity_id
_entity_poly.type
_entity_poly.pdbx_seq_one_letter_code
_entity_poly.pdbx_strand_id
1 'polypeptide(L)' 'MNQPPSRNEDKQPWLELRLNQDRTINTICQNLITAGILLPEEVERYKGVLRGYDAITTVKVLLESHLLREAHEEAQH' A
#
# COMPACT_ATOMS: atom_id res chain seq x y z
N MET A 1 49.61 -7.21 12.70
CA MET A 1 48.27 -7.50 12.13
C MET A 1 47.25 -6.74 12.95
N ASN A 2 46.72 -5.64 12.43
CA ASN A 2 45.64 -4.86 13.06
C ASN A 2 44.75 -4.34 11.93
N GLN A 3 43.75 -5.11 11.52
CA GLN A 3 42.65 -4.58 10.71
C GLN A 3 41.66 -3.91 11.67
N PRO A 4 41.25 -2.65 11.44
CA PRO A 4 40.12 -2.07 12.16
C PRO A 4 38.83 -2.81 11.76
N PRO A 5 37.83 -2.89 12.65
CA PRO A 5 36.57 -3.54 12.33
C PRO A 5 35.94 -2.82 11.13
N SER A 6 35.71 -3.58 10.05
CA SER A 6 34.90 -3.13 8.93
C SER A 6 33.56 -2.68 9.49
N ARG A 7 33.34 -1.37 9.55
CA ARG A 7 31.99 -0.81 9.65
C ARG A 7 31.32 -1.15 8.32
N ASN A 8 30.85 -2.38 8.21
CA ASN A 8 29.72 -2.67 7.35
C ASN A 8 28.57 -1.91 8.01
N GLU A 9 28.44 -0.63 7.64
CA GLU A 9 27.19 0.08 7.78
C GLU A 9 26.18 -0.75 7.00
N ASP A 10 25.49 -1.63 7.72
CA ASP A 10 24.27 -2.31 7.30
C ASP A 10 23.20 -1.24 7.08
N LYS A 11 23.42 -0.35 6.11
CA LYS A 11 22.38 0.45 5.48
C LYS A 11 21.65 -0.47 4.54
N GLN A 12 20.94 -1.39 5.17
CA GLN A 12 19.90 -2.25 4.65
C GLN A 12 18.93 -1.36 3.80
N PRO A 13 19.05 -1.34 2.46
CA PRO A 13 18.29 -0.42 1.61
C PRO A 13 16.79 -0.76 1.56
N TRP A 14 16.41 -1.91 2.11
CA TRP A 14 15.03 -2.40 2.19
C TRP A 14 14.18 -1.65 3.23
N LEU A 15 14.78 -0.87 4.12
CA LEU A 15 14.06 -0.13 5.15
C LEU A 15 13.60 1.27 4.71
N GLU A 16 13.83 1.65 3.45
CA GLU A 16 13.16 2.77 2.81
C GLU A 16 12.10 2.27 1.83
N LEU A 17 11.22 1.39 2.29
CA LEU A 17 9.91 1.21 1.67
C LEU A 17 9.07 2.48 1.94
N ARG A 18 9.53 3.62 1.41
CA ARG A 18 8.75 4.86 1.38
C ARG A 18 7.62 4.63 0.40
N LEU A 19 6.53 4.07 0.92
CA LEU A 19 5.24 4.10 0.25
C LEU A 19 4.99 5.57 -0.12
N ASN A 20 4.93 5.85 -1.41
CA ASN A 20 4.37 7.11 -1.85
C ASN A 20 2.90 7.06 -1.42
N GLN A 21 2.58 7.78 -0.35
CA GLN A 21 1.30 7.66 0.34
C GLN A 21 0.16 8.01 -0.61
N ASP A 22 0.28 9.08 -1.39
CA ASP A 22 -0.73 9.47 -2.38
C ASP A 22 -0.92 8.41 -3.47
N ARG A 23 0.19 7.86 -4.00
CA ARG A 23 0.09 6.78 -5.00
C ARG A 23 -0.57 5.53 -4.42
N THR A 24 -0.19 5.14 -3.21
CA THR A 24 -0.72 3.96 -2.52
C THR A 24 -2.21 4.10 -2.24
N ILE A 25 -2.62 5.27 -1.76
CA ILE A 25 -4.02 5.63 -1.51
C ILE A 25 -4.82 5.58 -2.81
N ASN A 26 -4.30 6.15 -3.90
CA ASN A 26 -4.98 6.10 -5.19
C ASN A 26 -5.14 4.66 -5.70
N THR A 27 -4.12 3.81 -5.53
CA THR A 27 -4.20 2.39 -5.89
C THR A 27 -5.25 1.65 -5.06
N ILE A 28 -5.29 1.86 -3.75
CA ILE A 28 -6.34 1.28 -2.88
C ILE A 28 -7.72 1.68 -3.39
N CYS A 29 -7.97 2.97 -3.62
CA CYS A 29 -9.27 3.43 -4.10
C CYS A 29 -9.64 2.81 -5.45
N GLN A 30 -8.69 2.73 -6.38
CA GLN A 30 -8.94 2.13 -7.69
C GLN A 30 -9.30 0.65 -7.59
N ASN A 31 -8.58 -0.12 -6.78
CA ASN A 31 -8.88 -1.53 -6.54
C ASN A 31 -10.30 -1.72 -5.99
N LEU A 32 -10.69 -0.89 -5.02
CA LEU A 32 -12.03 -0.97 -4.40
C LEU A 32 -13.15 -0.54 -5.35
N ILE A 33 -12.90 0.42 -6.25
CA ILE A 33 -13.84 0.78 -7.32
C ILE A 33 -14.02 -0.41 -8.28
N THR A 34 -12.91 -1.01 -8.72
CA THR A 34 -12.96 -2.17 -9.61
C THR A 34 -13.67 -3.35 -8.96
N ALA A 35 -13.50 -3.55 -7.66
CA ALA A 35 -14.22 -4.59 -6.90
C ALA A 35 -15.71 -4.27 -6.67
N GLY A 36 -16.21 -3.09 -7.06
CA GLY A 36 -17.58 -2.65 -6.84
C GLY A 36 -17.90 -2.29 -5.38
N ILE A 37 -16.88 -2.04 -4.56
CA ILE A 37 -17.02 -1.77 -3.11
C ILE A 37 -17.06 -0.27 -2.82
N LEU A 38 -16.27 0.52 -3.54
CA LEU A 38 -16.19 1.97 -3.38
C LEU A 38 -16.80 2.67 -4.59
N LEU A 39 -17.74 3.58 -4.36
CA LEU A 39 -18.29 4.40 -5.43
C LEU A 39 -17.34 5.56 -5.79
N PRO A 40 -17.24 5.97 -7.08
CA PRO A 40 -16.36 7.06 -7.49
C PRO A 40 -16.56 8.38 -6.73
N GLU A 41 -17.80 8.73 -6.39
CA GLU A 41 -18.16 9.93 -5.63
C GLU A 41 -17.69 9.89 -4.16
N GLU A 42 -17.41 8.71 -3.61
CA GLU A 42 -16.97 8.53 -2.24
C GLU A 42 -15.45 8.59 -2.08
N VAL A 43 -14.71 8.63 -3.19
CA VAL A 43 -13.26 8.52 -3.22
C VAL A 43 -12.58 9.57 -2.36
N GLU A 44 -12.94 10.85 -2.49
CA GLU A 44 -12.25 11.91 -1.72
C GLU A 44 -12.50 11.78 -0.21
N ARG A 45 -13.69 11.35 0.19
CA ARG A 45 -14.01 11.03 1.59
C ARG A 45 -13.15 9.88 2.07
N TYR A 46 -13.04 8.81 1.29
CA TYR A 46 -12.27 7.62 1.67
C TYR A 46 -10.76 7.88 1.70
N LYS A 47 -10.23 8.68 0.78
CA LYS A 47 -8.84 9.16 0.83
C LYS A 47 -8.52 9.88 2.14
N GLY A 48 -9.47 10.67 2.67
CA GLY A 48 -9.35 11.31 3.98
C GLY A 48 -9.09 10.30 5.10
N VAL A 49 -9.80 9.17 5.09
CA VAL A 49 -9.61 8.07 6.05
C VAL A 49 -8.23 7.42 5.87
N LEU A 50 -7.86 7.09 4.63
CA LEU A 50 -6.59 6.41 4.34
C LEU A 50 -5.35 7.25 4.70
N ARG A 51 -5.44 8.59 4.60
CA ARG A 51 -4.35 9.50 5.03
C ARG A 51 -4.09 9.43 6.54
N GLY A 52 -5.07 9.00 7.33
CA GLY A 52 -4.92 8.83 8.79
C GLY A 52 -4.29 7.49 9.20
N TYR A 53 -4.06 6.57 8.28
CA TYR A 53 -3.49 5.26 8.59
C TYR A 53 -1.97 5.33 8.72
N ASP A 54 -1.44 4.53 9.65
CA ASP A 54 -0.02 4.24 9.69
C ASP A 54 0.43 3.38 8.49
N ALA A 55 1.73 3.25 8.31
CA ALA A 55 2.30 2.52 7.17
C ALA A 55 1.88 1.03 7.16
N ILE A 56 1.84 0.37 8.32
CA ILE A 56 1.50 -1.05 8.42
C ILE A 56 0.03 -1.27 8.01
N THR A 57 -0.86 -0.44 8.53
CA THR A 57 -2.28 -0.46 8.22
C THR A 57 -2.52 -0.14 6.75
N THR A 58 -1.80 0.83 6.21
CA THR A 58 -1.86 1.17 4.77
C THR A 58 -1.47 -0.02 3.90
N VAL A 59 -0.40 -0.75 4.24
CA VAL A 59 0.00 -1.97 3.50
C VAL A 59 -1.05 -3.06 3.59
N LYS A 60 -1.62 -3.30 4.78
CA LYS A 60 -2.69 -4.31 4.94
C LYS A 60 -3.89 -4.00 4.06
N VAL A 61 -4.33 -2.73 4.03
CA VAL A 61 -5.46 -2.29 3.22
C VAL A 61 -5.14 -2.36 1.72
N LEU A 62 -3.89 -2.05 1.32
CA LEU A 62 -3.43 -2.24 -0.04
C LEU A 62 -3.57 -3.71 -0.48
N LEU A 63 -3.08 -4.65 0.32
CA LEU A 63 -3.17 -6.08 0.03
C LEU A 63 -4.63 -6.54 -0.04
N GLU A 64 -5.45 -6.16 0.94
CA GLU A 64 -6.86 -6.57 0.98
C GLU A 64 -7.64 -6.02 -0.23
N SER A 65 -7.45 -4.74 -0.57
CA SER A 65 -8.09 -4.15 -1.74
C SER A 65 -7.72 -4.87 -3.04
N HIS A 66 -6.48 -5.35 -3.15
CA HIS A 66 -6.02 -6.09 -4.31
C HIS A 66 -6.71 -7.45 -4.40
N LEU A 67 -6.80 -8.20 -3.30
CA LEU A 67 -7.48 -9.50 -3.25
C LEU A 67 -8.96 -9.36 -3.60
N LEU A 68 -9.62 -8.30 -3.13
CA LEU A 68 -11.03 -8.02 -3.45
C LEU A 68 -11.22 -7.73 -4.94
N ARG A 69 -10.29 -6.99 -5.56
CA ARG A 69 -10.28 -6.75 -7.00
C ARG A 69 -10.13 -8.07 -7.77
N GLU A 70 -9.15 -8.91 -7.40
CA GLU A 70 -8.91 -10.19 -8.06
C GLU A 70 -10.13 -11.12 -7.94
N ALA A 71 -10.69 -11.26 -6.74
CA ALA A 71 -11.88 -12.08 -6.52
C ALA A 71 -13.09 -11.58 -7.34
N HIS A 72 -13.24 -10.26 -7.52
CA HIS A 72 -14.28 -9.70 -8.38
C HIS A 72 -14.05 -10.04 -9.85
N GLU A 73 -12.81 -9.88 -10.33
CA GLU A 73 -12.43 -10.21 -11.71
C GLU A 73 -12.63 -11.72 -12.00
N GLU A 74 -12.25 -12.61 -11.07
CA GLU A 74 -12.47 -14.05 -11.18
C GLU A 74 -13.95 -14.43 -11.24
N ALA A 75 -14.82 -13.74 -10.49
CA ALA A 75 -16.25 -14.01 -10.48
C ALA A 75 -16.99 -13.59 -11.77
N GLN A 76 -16.35 -12.80 -12.63
CA GLN A 76 -16.89 -12.35 -13.92
C GLN A 76 -16.50 -13.25 -15.10
N HIS A 77 -15.64 -14.24 -14.87
CA HIS A 77 -15.16 -15.19 -15.86
C HIS A 77 -15.81 -16.58 -15.71
#